data_AF-F8JAU9-F1
#
_entry.id   AF-F8JAU9-F1
#
_cell.length_a   1.000
_cell.length_b   1.000
_cell.length_c   1.000
_cell.angle_alpha   90.00
_cell.angle_beta   90.00
_cell.angle_gamma   90.00
#
_symmetry.space_group_name_H-M   'P 1'
#
loop_
_entity.id
_entity.type
_entity.pdbx_description
1 polymer ?
#
loop_
_entity_poly.entity_id
_entity_poly.type
_entity_poly.pdbx_seq_one_letter_code
_entity_poly.pdbx_strand_id
1 'polypeptide(L)'
;MASVLTVKPADLTTLSRRANGKFDAQRIVEIIRYGGDISGHGTSAMPIWGLIFSIEGEGGKVGAAYSRIAVINLKNYIEALQKK
;
A
#
# COMPACT_ATOMS: atom_id res chain seq x y z
N MET A 1 21.01 -10.13 5.28
CA MET A 1 20.61 -8.79 4.75
C MET A 1 21.00 -8.57 3.29
N ALA A 2 22.07 -9.14 2.73
CA ALA A 2 22.39 -8.94 1.31
C ALA A 2 21.35 -9.55 0.32
N SER A 3 20.73 -10.68 0.66
CA SER A 3 19.80 -11.41 -0.22
C SER A 3 18.45 -10.71 -0.47
N VAL A 4 18.07 -9.75 0.38
CA VAL A 4 16.79 -9.03 0.30
C VAL A 4 16.89 -7.73 -0.50
N LEU A 5 18.10 -7.18 -0.65
CA LEU A 5 18.34 -5.96 -1.44
C LEU A 5 18.31 -6.22 -2.96
N THR A 6 18.28 -7.48 -3.37
CA THR A 6 18.15 -7.91 -4.76
C THR A 6 16.71 -8.28 -5.14
N VAL A 7 15.77 -8.22 -4.20
CA VAL A 7 14.36 -8.54 -4.45
C VAL A 7 13.74 -7.44 -5.30
N LYS A 8 13.22 -7.81 -6.47
CA LYS A 8 12.53 -6.86 -7.34
C LYS A 8 11.16 -6.48 -6.74
N PRO A 9 10.72 -5.22 -6.90
CA PRO A 9 9.36 -4.83 -6.54
C PRO A 9 8.32 -5.74 -7.22
N ALA A 10 7.23 -6.01 -6.51
CA ALA A 10 6.15 -6.81 -7.06
C ALA A 10 5.47 -6.10 -8.24
N ASP A 11 5.19 -6.83 -9.32
CA ASP A 11 4.32 -6.34 -10.38
C ASP A 11 2.89 -6.20 -9.83
N LEU A 12 2.43 -4.95 -9.69
CA LEU A 12 1.11 -4.64 -9.15
C LEU A 12 -0.01 -4.92 -10.17
N THR A 13 0.28 -5.10 -11.46
CA THR A 13 -0.74 -5.35 -12.50
C THR A 13 -1.30 -6.77 -12.49
N THR A 14 -0.69 -7.68 -11.72
CA THR A 14 -1.01 -9.10 -11.70
C THR A 14 -1.45 -9.62 -10.33
N LEU A 15 -1.79 -8.73 -9.39
CA LEU A 15 -2.21 -9.11 -8.03
C LEU A 15 -3.42 -10.04 -8.05
N SER A 16 -4.49 -9.70 -8.78
CA SER A 16 -5.69 -10.53 -8.86
C SER A 16 -5.40 -11.92 -9.42
N ARG A 17 -4.57 -12.00 -10.46
CA ARG A 17 -4.17 -13.28 -11.09
C ARG A 17 -3.45 -14.20 -10.11
N ARG A 18 -2.56 -13.63 -9.28
CA ARG A 18 -1.85 -14.38 -8.22
C ARG A 18 -2.76 -14.78 -7.05
N ALA A 19 -3.93 -14.14 -6.92
CA ALA A 19 -4.93 -14.40 -5.88
C ALA A 19 -6.21 -15.02 -6.46
N ASN A 20 -6.07 -16.01 -7.35
CA ASN A 20 -7.18 -16.78 -7.94
C ASN A 20 -8.26 -15.91 -8.61
N GLY A 21 -7.85 -14.83 -9.27
CA GLY A 21 -8.72 -13.88 -9.94
C GLY A 21 -9.37 -12.84 -9.02
N LYS A 22 -9.11 -12.87 -7.70
CA LYS A 22 -9.73 -11.97 -6.72
C LYS A 22 -8.79 -10.83 -6.34
N PHE A 23 -9.30 -9.60 -6.39
CA PHE A 23 -8.61 -8.43 -5.85
C PHE A 23 -8.98 -8.24 -4.38
N ASP A 24 -8.05 -8.47 -3.46
CA ASP A 24 -8.27 -8.30 -2.02
C ASP A 24 -8.14 -6.81 -1.62
N ALA A 25 -9.21 -6.06 -1.86
CA ALA A 25 -9.24 -4.63 -1.60
C ALA A 25 -8.92 -4.26 -0.14
N GLN A 26 -9.37 -5.07 0.82
CA GLN A 26 -9.14 -4.81 2.24
C GLN A 26 -7.66 -4.92 2.58
N ARG A 27 -7.03 -6.02 2.17
CA ARG A 27 -5.59 -6.22 2.39
C ARG A 27 -4.75 -5.12 1.77
N ILE A 28 -5.11 -4.65 0.57
CA ILE A 28 -4.40 -3.55 -0.08
C ILE A 28 -4.54 -2.24 0.71
N VAL A 29 -5.73 -1.92 1.20
CA VAL A 29 -5.93 -0.75 2.09
C VAL A 29 -5.07 -0.85 3.34
N GLU A 30 -5.03 -2.02 3.99
CA GLU A 30 -4.24 -2.23 5.20
C GLU A 30 -2.74 -2.06 4.94
N ILE A 31 -2.22 -2.63 3.84
CA ILE A 31 -0.80 -2.49 3.46
C ILE A 31 -0.44 -1.03 3.16
N ILE A 32 -1.28 -0.29 2.43
CA ILE A 32 -1.04 1.13 2.18
C ILE A 32 -1.06 1.89 3.51
N ARG A 33 -2.08 1.65 4.33
CA ARG A 33 -2.31 2.44 5.54
C ARG A 33 -1.28 2.19 6.63
N TYR A 34 -0.88 0.94 6.85
CA TYR A 34 -0.08 0.50 8.00
C TYR A 34 1.30 -0.03 7.60
N GLY A 35 1.56 -0.21 6.31
CA GLY A 35 2.70 -0.98 5.84
C GLY A 35 2.41 -2.48 5.88
N GLY A 36 3.41 -3.27 5.49
CA GLY A 36 3.38 -4.73 5.57
C GLY A 36 4.67 -5.29 6.13
N ASP A 37 4.60 -6.51 6.64
CA ASP A 37 5.78 -7.26 7.08
C ASP A 37 6.50 -7.83 5.84
N ILE A 38 7.53 -7.12 5.37
CA ILE A 38 8.32 -7.47 4.19
C ILE A 38 9.75 -7.77 4.64
N SER A 39 10.18 -9.01 4.39
CA SER A 39 11.55 -9.45 4.70
C SER A 39 12.58 -8.52 4.04
N GLY A 40 13.42 -7.92 4.87
CA GLY A 40 14.49 -7.01 4.42
C GLY A 40 14.21 -5.53 4.62
N HIS A 41 12.96 -5.19 4.93
CA HIS A 41 12.70 -3.98 5.70
C HIS A 41 13.03 -4.34 7.16
N GLY A 42 13.76 -3.48 7.87
CA GLY A 42 14.08 -3.69 9.29
C GLY A 42 12.83 -3.52 10.16
N THR A 43 12.92 -2.74 11.25
CA THR A 43 11.70 -2.15 11.85
C THR A 43 10.93 -1.37 10.76
N SER A 44 9.61 -1.16 10.93
CA SER A 44 8.67 -0.49 9.99
C SER A 44 9.01 0.95 9.54
N ALA A 45 10.27 1.28 9.28
CA ALA A 45 10.77 2.55 8.76
C ALA A 45 10.37 2.80 7.30
N MET A 46 9.60 1.89 6.69
CA MET A 46 8.86 2.18 5.48
C MET A 46 7.78 3.22 5.78
N PRO A 47 7.48 4.12 4.83
CA PRO A 47 6.43 5.11 5.03
C PRO A 47 5.11 4.40 5.33
N ILE A 48 4.57 4.69 6.51
CA ILE A 48 3.18 4.41 6.83
C ILE A 48 2.38 5.45 6.04
N TRP A 49 1.95 5.11 4.81
CA TRP A 49 1.33 6.11 3.92
C TRP A 49 0.10 6.75 4.53
N GLY A 50 -0.62 6.03 5.40
CA GLY A 50 -1.71 6.61 6.18
C GLY A 50 -1.26 7.82 7.04
N LEU A 51 -0.09 7.73 7.67
CA LEU A 51 0.50 8.83 8.43
C LEU A 51 1.03 9.93 7.51
N ILE A 52 1.71 9.56 6.42
CA ILE A 52 2.26 10.55 5.47
C ILE A 52 1.15 11.39 4.86
N PHE A 53 0.12 10.76 4.29
CA PHE A 53 -1.02 11.49 3.75
C PHE A 53 -1.71 12.33 4.81
N SER A 54 -1.75 11.86 6.07
CA SER A 54 -2.30 12.68 7.15
C SER A 54 -1.47 13.92 7.41
N ILE A 55 -0.14 13.85 7.37
CA ILE A 55 0.75 15.00 7.56
C ILE A 55 0.64 15.97 6.36
N GLU A 56 0.59 15.43 5.14
CA GLU A 56 0.42 16.22 3.92
C GLU A 56 -0.93 16.95 3.89
N GLY A 57 -1.98 16.35 4.46
CA GLY A 57 -3.31 16.93 4.60
C GLY A 57 -3.49 17.80 5.84
N GLU A 58 -2.48 18.55 6.27
CA GLU A 58 -2.50 19.48 7.43
C GLU A 58 -2.56 18.81 8.83
N GLY A 59 -2.54 17.49 8.92
CA GLY A 59 -2.59 16.77 10.19
C GLY A 59 -3.94 16.83 10.90
N GLY A 60 -4.00 16.29 12.13
CA GLY A 60 -5.22 16.25 12.93
C GLY A 60 -6.40 15.58 12.22
N LYS A 61 -7.61 16.12 12.40
CA LYS A 61 -8.83 15.55 11.80
C LYS A 61 -8.90 15.73 10.28
N VAL A 62 -8.41 16.86 9.78
CA VAL A 62 -8.39 17.18 8.34
C VAL A 62 -7.45 16.22 7.61
N GLY A 63 -6.24 16.05 8.15
CA GLY A 63 -5.27 15.07 7.66
C GLY A 63 -5.78 13.65 7.70
N ALA A 64 -6.47 13.24 8.77
CA ALA A 64 -7.06 11.91 8.84
C ALA A 64 -8.13 11.68 7.74
N ALA A 65 -8.93 12.70 7.42
CA ALA A 65 -9.90 12.62 6.33
C ALA A 65 -9.22 12.57 4.95
N TYR A 66 -8.22 13.41 4.72
CA TYR A 66 -7.41 13.41 3.51
C TYR A 66 -6.74 12.05 3.29
N SER A 67 -6.08 11.52 4.33
CA SER A 67 -5.44 10.21 4.33
C SER A 67 -6.40 9.09 3.93
N ARG A 68 -7.61 9.08 4.49
CA ARG A 68 -8.63 8.08 4.13
C ARG A 68 -8.99 8.13 2.64
N ILE A 69 -9.14 9.33 2.07
CA ILE A 69 -9.46 9.52 0.65
C ILE A 69 -8.28 9.08 -0.22
N ALA A 70 -7.06 9.50 0.12
CA ALA A 70 -5.85 9.14 -0.61
C ALA A 70 -5.63 7.61 -0.66
N VAL A 71 -5.79 6.92 0.46
CA VAL A 71 -5.68 5.45 0.52
C VAL A 71 -6.72 4.76 -0.36
N ILE A 72 -7.97 5.21 -0.32
CA ILE A 72 -9.05 4.64 -1.15
C ILE A 72 -8.76 4.87 -2.65
N ASN A 73 -8.32 6.08 -3.02
CA ASN A 73 -7.98 6.40 -4.40
C ASN A 73 -6.82 5.55 -4.92
N LEU A 74 -5.78 5.36 -4.10
CA LEU A 74 -4.64 4.53 -4.47
C LEU A 74 -5.06 3.06 -4.62
N LYS A 75 -5.90 2.53 -3.72
CA LYS A 75 -6.48 1.19 -3.87
C LYS A 75 -7.26 1.07 -5.17
N ASN A 76 -8.14 2.02 -5.47
CA ASN A 76 -8.95 2.02 -6.70
C ASN A 76 -8.08 2.07 -7.96
N TYR A 77 -6.99 2.86 -7.94
CA TYR A 77 -6.04 2.92 -9.05
C TYR A 77 -5.35 1.57 -9.25
N ILE A 78 -4.86 0.94 -8.17
CA ILE A 78 -4.24 -0.40 -8.24
C ILE A 78 -5.25 -1.43 -8.75
N GLU A 79 -6.50 -1.37 -8.31
CA GLU A 79 -7.58 -2.24 -8.77
C GLU A 79 -7.83 -2.07 -10.29
N ALA A 80 -7.81 -0.83 -10.79
CA ALA A 80 -7.96 -0.55 -12.22
C ALA A 80 -6.76 -1.04 -13.07
N LEU A 81 -5.58 -1.19 -12.48
CA LEU A 81 -4.40 -1.75 -13.17
C LEU A 81 -4.43 -3.27 -13.36
N GLN A 82 -5.38 -3.97 -12.73
CA GLN A 82 -5.38 -5.44 -12.76
C GLN A 82 -5.67 -5.97 -14.17
N LYS A 83 -4.71 -6.72 -14.72
CA LYS A 83 -4.85 -7.41 -16.00
C LYS A 83 -5.73 -8.64 -15.81
N LYS A 84 -6.85 -8.67 -16.53
CA LYS A 84 -7.73 -9.84 -16.64
C LYS A 84 -6.97 -11.08 -17.12
#